data_AF-A0A952TG94-F1
#
_entry.id   AF-A0A952TG94-F1
#
_cell.length_a   1.000
_cell.length_b   1.000
_cell.length_c   1.000
_cell.angle_alpha   90.00
_cell.angle_beta   90.00
_cell.angle_gamma   90.00
#
_symmetry.space_group_name_H-M   'P 1'
#
loop_
_entity.id
_entity.type
_entity.pdbx_description
1 polymer ?
#
loop_
_entity_poly.entity_id
_entity_poly.type
_entity_poly.pdbx_seq_one_letter_code
_entity_poly.pdbx_strand_id
1 'polypeptide(L)'
;MIPRHSFLRLMSAALVFTSFHMAWGHGEDKPGPHGGFIRMPGAFHTEVVPQSARKIKIHLLDMSWKNPTVKDSEVVVTHQAAKKVTKALCTAQADHFVCEFARGVDLRKNGELIVTARREGQQGNAASYALPLSWPESAKGHDRHH
;
A
#
# COMPACT_ATOMS: atom_id res chain seq x y z
N MET A 1 -59.98 15.95 46.47
CA MET A 1 -59.08 15.33 47.47
C MET A 1 -57.82 14.85 46.74
N ILE A 2 -56.68 15.41 47.12
CA ILE A 2 -55.29 15.17 46.64
C ILE A 2 -54.63 14.13 47.60
N PRO A 3 -53.45 13.49 47.38
CA PRO A 3 -52.57 13.24 46.21
C PRO A 3 -52.24 11.73 46.02
N ARG A 4 -51.34 11.37 45.09
CA ARG A 4 -50.11 10.59 45.43
C ARG A 4 -49.13 10.54 44.22
N HIS A 5 -47.95 11.15 44.44
CA HIS A 5 -46.57 10.88 43.96
C HIS A 5 -46.39 10.20 42.58
N SER A 6 -45.79 10.81 41.55
CA SER A 6 -44.36 11.18 41.40
C SER A 6 -43.36 10.11 41.85
N PHE A 7 -42.35 9.88 41.00
CA PHE A 7 -41.20 8.96 41.09
C PHE A 7 -41.30 7.56 40.46
N LEU A 8 -40.81 7.47 39.22
CA LEU A 8 -39.82 6.46 38.81
C LEU A 8 -39.03 7.09 37.63
N ARG A 9 -37.84 7.70 37.79
CA ARG A 9 -36.51 7.08 38.01
C ARG A 9 -36.37 5.83 37.11
N LEU A 10 -35.45 5.66 36.18
CA LEU A 10 -34.08 6.11 36.02
C LEU A 10 -33.67 5.73 34.58
N MET A 11 -32.83 6.56 33.95
CA MET A 11 -31.67 6.16 33.13
C MET A 11 -31.76 4.80 32.38
N SER A 12 -32.02 4.83 31.07
CA SER A 12 -31.35 3.89 30.17
C SER A 12 -30.35 4.68 29.34
N ALA A 13 -29.14 4.73 29.90
CA ALA A 13 -27.95 5.25 29.27
C ALA A 13 -27.66 4.50 27.96
N ALA A 14 -27.04 5.25 27.05
CA ALA A 14 -26.61 4.86 25.73
C ALA A 14 -25.96 3.47 25.67
N LEU A 15 -26.41 2.67 24.70
CA LEU A 15 -25.64 1.56 24.15
C LEU A 15 -25.58 1.74 22.63
N VAL A 16 -24.94 2.82 22.19
CA VAL A 16 -24.41 2.89 20.83
C VAL A 16 -23.19 1.97 20.83
N PHE A 17 -23.41 0.69 20.56
CA PHE A 17 -22.34 -0.23 20.21
C PHE A 17 -21.72 0.29 18.91
N THR A 18 -20.65 1.06 19.08
CA THR A 18 -19.76 1.47 18.00
C THR A 18 -19.05 0.21 17.51
N SER A 19 -19.55 -0.36 16.41
CA SER A 19 -18.85 -1.40 15.67
C SER A 19 -17.64 -0.76 14.98
N PHE A 20 -16.58 -0.50 15.74
CA PHE A 20 -15.24 -0.30 15.19
C PHE A 20 -14.83 -1.63 14.55
N HIS A 21 -15.27 -1.83 13.30
CA HIS A 21 -14.75 -2.91 12.48
C HIS A 21 -13.26 -2.67 12.37
N MET A 22 -12.49 -3.59 12.94
CA MET A 22 -11.05 -3.61 12.84
C MET A 22 -10.68 -3.49 11.36
N ALA A 23 -10.07 -2.36 10.98
CA ALA A 23 -9.24 -2.32 9.80
C ALA A 23 -8.05 -3.23 10.11
N TRP A 24 -8.23 -4.53 9.86
CA TRP A 24 -7.15 -5.48 9.90
C TRP A 24 -6.26 -5.12 8.72
N GLY A 25 -5.28 -4.26 8.99
CA GLY A 25 -4.28 -3.88 8.00
C GLY A 25 -3.73 -5.17 7.42
N HIS A 26 -3.81 -5.31 6.10
CA HIS A 26 -3.32 -6.45 5.34
C HIS A 26 -1.78 -6.50 5.35
N GLY A 27 -1.16 -6.29 6.52
CA GLY A 27 0.28 -6.18 6.82
C GLY A 27 1.10 -5.27 5.92
N GLU A 28 0.44 -4.32 5.24
CA GLU A 28 1.09 -3.35 4.37
C GLU A 28 1.84 -2.26 5.14
N ASP A 29 1.74 -2.28 6.47
CA ASP A 29 2.40 -1.40 7.43
C ASP A 29 3.83 -1.86 7.78
N LYS A 30 4.22 -3.07 7.37
CA LYS A 30 5.54 -3.64 7.61
C LYS A 30 6.28 -4.02 6.31
N PRO A 31 7.61 -4.21 6.38
CA PRO A 31 8.37 -4.74 5.25
C PRO A 31 7.85 -6.09 4.77
N GLY A 32 7.80 -6.25 3.45
CA GLY A 32 7.54 -7.51 2.80
C GLY A 32 8.68 -8.52 2.95
N PRO A 33 8.51 -9.75 2.44
CA PRO A 33 9.49 -10.82 2.57
C PRO A 33 10.85 -10.50 1.93
N HIS A 34 10.91 -9.57 0.97
CA HIS A 34 12.14 -9.09 0.34
C HIS A 34 12.57 -7.70 0.86
N GLY A 35 11.96 -7.23 1.95
CA GLY A 35 12.24 -5.92 2.56
C GLY A 35 11.60 -4.74 1.81
N GLY A 36 10.68 -5.01 0.88
CA GLY A 36 10.00 -3.99 0.08
C GLY A 36 8.65 -3.57 0.63
N PHE A 37 7.99 -2.67 -0.10
CA PHE A 37 6.70 -2.07 0.26
C PHE A 37 5.56 -2.87 -0.38
N ILE A 38 4.61 -3.36 0.42
CA ILE A 38 3.49 -4.18 -0.04
C ILE A 38 2.24 -3.33 -0.31
N ARG A 39 1.53 -3.66 -1.40
CA ARG A 39 0.15 -3.26 -1.66
C ARG A 39 -0.65 -4.48 -2.16
N MET A 40 -1.95 -4.51 -1.89
CA MET A 40 -2.89 -5.53 -2.38
C MET A 40 -3.78 -4.95 -3.49
N PRO A 41 -3.38 -5.03 -4.78
CA PRO A 41 -4.22 -4.58 -5.89
C PRO A 41 -5.38 -5.52 -6.24
N GLY A 42 -5.64 -6.59 -5.48
CA GLY A 42 -6.72 -7.54 -5.77
C GLY A 42 -6.40 -8.92 -5.21
N ALA A 43 -6.42 -9.94 -6.08
CA ALA A 43 -6.21 -11.35 -5.68
C ALA A 43 -4.73 -11.74 -5.42
N PHE A 44 -3.84 -10.75 -5.34
CA PHE A 44 -2.42 -10.93 -5.07
C PHE A 44 -1.83 -9.63 -4.51
N HIS A 45 -0.57 -9.68 -4.08
CA HIS A 45 0.17 -8.53 -3.58
C HIS A 45 1.29 -8.13 -4.53
N THR A 46 1.56 -6.83 -4.59
CA THR A 46 2.75 -6.27 -5.22
C THR A 46 3.71 -5.80 -4.13
N GLU A 47 4.95 -6.29 -4.15
CA GLU A 47 6.04 -5.80 -3.31
C GLU A 47 7.04 -5.01 -4.15
N VAL A 48 7.25 -3.73 -3.81
CA VAL A 48 8.22 -2.86 -4.47
C VAL A 48 9.50 -2.78 -3.64
N VAL A 49 10.63 -3.21 -4.20
CA VAL A 49 11.95 -3.14 -3.54
C VAL A 49 12.83 -2.13 -4.27
N PRO A 50 13.21 -1.00 -3.64
CA PRO A 50 14.18 -0.08 -4.22
C PRO A 50 15.53 -0.76 -4.46
N GLN A 51 16.18 -0.49 -5.60
CA GLN A 51 17.55 -0.93 -5.88
C GLN A 51 18.50 0.25 -6.10
N SER A 52 18.01 1.32 -6.71
CA SER A 52 18.73 2.58 -6.87
C SER A 52 17.75 3.73 -7.11
N ALA A 53 18.27 4.93 -7.34
CA ALA A 53 17.49 6.11 -7.72
C ALA A 53 16.56 5.91 -8.93
N ARG A 54 16.80 4.91 -9.78
CA ARG A 54 16.03 4.70 -11.03
C ARG A 54 15.57 3.26 -11.23
N LYS A 55 15.84 2.38 -10.28
CA LYS A 55 15.69 0.94 -10.45
C LYS A 55 14.99 0.34 -9.25
N ILE A 56 14.00 -0.50 -9.53
CA ILE A 56 13.21 -1.21 -8.53
C ILE A 56 13.03 -2.66 -8.96
N LYS A 57 12.82 -3.54 -7.98
CA LYS A 57 12.26 -4.87 -8.20
C LYS A 57 10.78 -4.86 -7.83
N ILE A 58 9.99 -5.64 -8.56
CA ILE A 58 8.58 -5.88 -8.29
C ILE A 58 8.39 -7.38 -8.12
N HIS A 59 7.93 -7.81 -6.95
CA HIS A 59 7.52 -9.19 -6.71
C HIS A 59 5.99 -9.26 -6.70
N LEU A 60 5.44 -10.27 -7.37
CA LEU A 60 4.01 -10.56 -7.37
C LEU A 60 3.74 -11.75 -6.45
N LEU A 61 3.31 -11.47 -5.22
CA LEU A 61 3.17 -12.45 -4.15
C LEU A 61 1.73 -12.95 -4.01
N ASP A 62 1.57 -14.14 -3.47
CA ASP A 62 0.25 -14.67 -3.10
C ASP A 62 -0.37 -13.94 -1.89
N MET A 63 -1.53 -14.42 -1.44
CA MET A 63 -2.26 -13.84 -0.30
C MET A 63 -1.54 -14.00 1.05
N SER A 64 -0.50 -14.82 1.12
CA SER A 64 0.33 -15.04 2.31
C SER A 64 1.68 -14.32 2.22
N TRP A 65 1.86 -13.43 1.24
CA TRP A 65 3.14 -12.78 0.88
C TRP A 65 4.26 -13.77 0.61
N LYS A 66 3.95 -14.84 -0.12
CA LYS A 66 4.93 -15.86 -0.53
C LYS A 66 4.84 -16.08 -2.03
N ASN A 67 5.67 -17.00 -2.52
CA ASN A 67 5.61 -17.55 -3.87
C ASN A 67 5.58 -16.48 -4.98
N PRO A 68 6.64 -15.64 -5.06
CA PRO A 68 6.79 -14.69 -6.14
C PRO A 68 6.86 -15.43 -7.49
N THR A 69 6.22 -14.87 -8.52
CA THR A 69 6.14 -15.50 -9.84
C THR A 69 6.14 -14.44 -10.95
N VAL A 70 6.77 -14.80 -12.07
CA VAL A 70 6.67 -14.06 -13.35
C VAL A 70 5.91 -14.87 -14.41
N LYS A 71 5.54 -16.12 -14.11
CA LYS A 71 4.86 -17.00 -15.06
C LYS A 71 3.49 -16.44 -15.38
N ASP A 72 3.18 -16.32 -16.68
CA ASP A 72 1.91 -15.77 -17.18
C ASP A 72 1.53 -14.45 -16.49
N SER A 73 2.55 -13.65 -16.18
CA SER A 73 2.46 -12.43 -15.39
C SER A 73 3.12 -11.27 -16.11
N GLU A 74 2.62 -10.07 -15.83
CA GLU A 74 3.09 -8.84 -16.45
C GLU A 74 3.06 -7.70 -15.45
N VAL A 75 3.98 -6.75 -15.61
CA VAL A 75 4.03 -5.54 -14.79
C VAL A 75 4.26 -4.32 -15.69
N VAL A 76 3.47 -3.28 -15.44
CA VAL A 76 3.69 -1.94 -15.96
C VAL A 76 3.88 -1.00 -14.78
N VAL A 77 5.01 -0.28 -14.76
CA VAL A 77 5.30 0.74 -13.76
C VAL A 77 5.39 2.10 -14.41
N THR A 78 4.67 3.06 -13.84
CA THR A 78 4.79 4.48 -14.19
C THR A 78 5.18 5.30 -12.97
N HIS A 79 6.00 6.32 -13.20
CA HIS A 79 6.34 7.35 -12.24
C HIS A 79 5.63 8.64 -12.63
N GLN A 80 4.85 9.18 -11.70
CA GLN A 80 4.13 10.43 -11.82
C GLN A 80 4.78 11.47 -10.91
N ALA A 81 5.34 12.53 -11.51
CA ALA A 81 5.88 13.66 -10.77
C ALA A 81 5.51 14.96 -11.45
N ALA A 82 4.96 15.89 -10.65
CA ALA A 82 4.42 17.17 -11.12
C ALA A 82 3.40 17.00 -12.27
N LYS A 83 3.82 17.22 -13.52
CA LYS A 83 2.98 17.12 -14.73
C LYS A 83 3.50 16.08 -15.73
N LYS A 84 4.44 15.23 -15.32
CA LYS A 84 5.09 14.25 -16.19
C LYS A 84 4.79 12.84 -15.71
N VAL A 85 4.32 12.01 -16.64
CA VAL A 85 4.20 10.56 -16.46
C VAL A 85 5.31 9.90 -17.28
N THR A 86 6.09 9.05 -16.63
CA THR A 86 7.17 8.28 -17.28
C THR A 86 6.99 6.81 -17.01
N LYS A 87 7.06 5.97 -18.04
CA LYS A 87 6.98 4.52 -17.92
C LYS A 87 8.39 3.94 -17.75
N ALA A 88 8.54 2.94 -16.88
CA ALA A 88 9.78 2.16 -16.76
C ALA A 88 9.85 1.08 -17.83
N LEU A 89 11.07 0.67 -18.20
CA LEU A 89 11.30 -0.58 -18.90
C LEU A 89 11.36 -1.71 -17.86
N CYS A 90 10.41 -2.64 -17.92
CA CYS A 90 10.35 -3.78 -17.01
C CYS A 90 10.72 -5.08 -17.72
N THR A 91 11.56 -5.89 -17.09
CA THR A 91 12.00 -7.19 -17.62
C THR A 91 11.82 -8.26 -16.54
N ALA A 92 11.16 -9.35 -16.90
CA ALA A 92 11.03 -10.53 -16.04
C ALA A 92 12.41 -11.15 -15.76
N GLN A 93 12.63 -11.49 -14.51
CA GLN A 93 13.74 -12.33 -14.03
C GLN A 93 13.15 -13.68 -13.57
N ALA A 94 13.88 -14.47 -12.78
CA ALA A 94 13.42 -15.78 -12.33
C ALA A 94 12.07 -15.74 -11.58
N ASP A 95 11.92 -14.80 -10.65
CA ASP A 95 10.77 -14.71 -9.74
C ASP A 95 10.26 -13.27 -9.54
N HIS A 96 10.88 -12.27 -10.16
CA HIS A 96 10.51 -10.86 -10.03
C HIS A 96 10.69 -10.11 -11.33
N PHE A 97 10.12 -8.91 -11.42
CA PHE A 97 10.38 -7.97 -12.50
C PHE A 97 11.41 -6.95 -12.04
N VAL A 98 12.39 -6.64 -12.90
CA VAL A 98 13.30 -5.51 -12.71
C VAL A 98 12.82 -4.38 -13.60
N CYS A 99 12.48 -3.24 -13.00
CA CYS A 99 11.99 -2.06 -13.71
C CYS A 99 12.99 -0.92 -13.59
N GLU A 100 13.43 -0.37 -14.72
CA GLU A 100 14.40 0.72 -14.78
C GLU A 100 13.85 1.91 -15.56
N PHE A 101 13.98 3.10 -14.97
CA PHE A 101 13.57 4.36 -15.59
C PHE A 101 14.73 5.03 -16.33
N ALA A 102 14.39 5.81 -17.35
CA ALA A 102 15.36 6.64 -18.08
C ALA A 102 16.05 7.66 -17.17
N ARG A 103 17.20 8.19 -17.62
CA ARG A 103 18.13 8.99 -16.81
C ARG A 103 17.54 10.24 -16.11
N GLY A 104 16.38 10.73 -16.54
CA GLY A 104 15.70 11.91 -15.98
C GLY A 104 14.69 11.64 -14.86
N VAL A 105 14.55 10.40 -14.39
CA VAL A 105 13.72 10.05 -13.22
C VAL A 105 14.62 9.87 -11.99
N ASP A 106 14.14 10.25 -10.80
CA ASP A 106 14.79 9.98 -9.52
C ASP A 106 13.72 9.61 -8.48
N LEU A 107 13.65 8.34 -8.11
CA LEU A 107 12.66 7.76 -7.20
C LEU A 107 12.85 8.16 -5.74
N ARG A 108 13.93 8.88 -5.42
CA ARG A 108 14.17 9.43 -4.08
C ARG A 108 13.53 10.81 -3.90
N LYS A 109 12.93 11.36 -4.95
CA LYS A 109 12.23 12.64 -4.93
C LYS A 109 10.72 12.42 -4.84
N ASN A 110 10.01 13.49 -4.48
CA ASN A 110 8.55 13.47 -4.36
C ASN A 110 7.89 13.10 -5.70
N GLY A 111 6.88 12.25 -5.60
CA GLY A 111 6.13 11.73 -6.73
C GLY A 111 5.33 10.51 -6.31
N GLU A 112 4.88 9.75 -7.29
CA GLU A 112 4.08 8.55 -7.08
C GLU A 112 4.51 7.48 -8.09
N LEU A 113 4.68 6.25 -7.61
CA LEU A 113 4.78 5.06 -8.47
C LEU A 113 3.42 4.42 -8.56
N ILE A 114 2.94 4.23 -9.79
CA ILE A 114 1.77 3.41 -10.08
C ILE A 114 2.22 2.11 -10.72
N VAL A 115 1.86 1.00 -10.08
CA VAL A 115 2.11 -0.36 -10.54
C VAL A 115 0.79 -0.98 -10.96
N THR A 116 0.69 -1.35 -12.23
CA THR A 116 -0.39 -2.21 -12.73
C THR A 116 0.22 -3.57 -13.05
N ALA A 117 -0.42 -4.64 -12.57
CA ALA A 117 0.12 -5.98 -12.72
C ALA A 117 -0.97 -7.01 -13.05
N ARG A 118 -0.53 -8.08 -13.71
CA ARG A 118 -1.27 -9.33 -13.88
C ARG A 118 -0.41 -10.44 -13.30
N ARG A 119 -0.95 -11.27 -12.41
CA ARG A 119 -0.26 -12.42 -11.80
C ARG A 119 -0.94 -13.71 -12.22
N GLU A 120 -0.25 -14.58 -12.94
CA GLU A 120 -0.77 -15.89 -13.38
C GLU A 120 -2.16 -15.77 -14.05
N GLY A 121 -2.29 -14.81 -14.98
CA GLY A 121 -3.54 -14.51 -15.65
C GLY A 121 -4.55 -13.67 -14.85
N GLN A 122 -4.36 -13.46 -13.55
CA GLN A 122 -5.26 -12.66 -12.71
C GLN A 122 -4.89 -11.17 -12.78
N GLN A 123 -5.82 -10.34 -13.25
CA GLN A 123 -5.62 -8.89 -13.35
C GLN A 123 -5.80 -8.22 -11.99
N GLY A 124 -4.84 -7.39 -11.59
CA GLY A 124 -4.95 -6.50 -10.43
C GLY A 124 -5.37 -5.07 -10.82
N ASN A 125 -5.90 -4.34 -9.84
CA ASN A 125 -6.06 -2.89 -9.91
C ASN A 125 -4.69 -2.18 -9.89
N ALA A 126 -4.70 -0.86 -10.08
CA ALA A 126 -3.51 -0.04 -9.92
C ALA A 126 -3.12 0.07 -8.44
N ALA A 127 -1.88 -0.29 -8.10
CA ALA A 127 -1.29 -0.05 -6.79
C ALA A 127 -0.47 1.24 -6.80
N SER A 128 -0.75 2.13 -5.83
CA SER A 128 -0.04 3.39 -5.65
C SER A 128 0.98 3.31 -4.51
N TYR A 129 2.15 3.91 -4.76
CA TYR A 129 3.22 4.08 -3.79
C TYR A 129 3.72 5.53 -3.82
N ALA A 130 3.52 6.25 -2.72
CA ALA A 130 4.09 7.58 -2.56
C ALA A 130 5.62 7.52 -2.54
N LEU A 131 6.26 8.48 -3.21
CA LEU A 131 7.70 8.67 -3.21
C LEU A 131 8.11 9.89 -2.36
N PRO A 132 9.30 9.87 -1.73
CA PRO A 132 10.19 8.71 -1.63
C PRO A 132 9.54 7.58 -0.84
N LEU A 133 9.89 6.33 -1.17
CA LEU A 133 9.36 5.17 -0.45
C LEU A 133 9.83 5.21 1.01
N SER A 134 8.89 5.46 1.93
CA SER A 134 9.15 5.60 3.37
C SER A 134 8.13 4.83 4.20
N TRP A 135 8.56 4.29 5.34
CA TRP A 135 7.65 3.63 6.28
C TRP A 135 6.83 4.67 7.06
N PRO A 136 5.56 4.39 7.41
CA PRO A 136 4.72 5.31 8.15
C PRO A 136 5.33 5.79 9.48
N GLU A 137 6.19 4.98 10.10
CA GLU A 137 6.87 5.32 11.36
C GLU A 137 7.91 6.44 11.19
N SER A 138 8.49 6.58 10.00
CA SER A 138 9.47 7.63 9.66
C SER A 138 8.86 8.97 9.24
N ALA A 139 7.52 9.08 9.10
CA ALA A 139 6.84 10.30 8.67
C ALA A 139 6.40 11.22 9.83
N LYS A 140 6.59 10.82 11.10
CA LYS A 140 6.19 11.57 12.30
C LYS A 140 7.37 12.23 13.05
N GLY A 141 8.34 12.77 12.33
CA GLY A 141 9.40 13.60 12.91
C GLY A 141 9.17 15.06 12.53
N HIS A 142 9.18 15.96 13.53
CA HIS A 142 9.03 17.42 13.46
C HIS A 142 7.61 17.98 13.63
N ASP A 143 7.03 17.76 14.81
CA ASP A 143 6.35 18.83 15.55
C ASP A 143 6.82 18.78 17.00
N ARG A 144 7.86 19.55 17.32
CA ARG A 144 8.26 19.86 18.70
C ARG A 144 7.79 21.27 19.02
N HIS A 145 6.62 21.38 19.64
CA HIS A 145 6.23 22.56 20.40
C HIS A 145 6.18 22.18 21.88
N HIS A 146 7.21 22.58 22.62
CA HIS A 146 7.18 22.91 24.04
C HIS A 146 8.29 23.93 24.32
#